data_AF-A0A1D6N8K3-F1
#
_entry.id   AF-A0A1D6N8K3-F1
#
_cell.length_a   1.000
_cell.length_b   1.000
_cell.length_c   1.000
_cell.angle_alpha   90.00
_cell.angle_beta   90.00
_cell.angle_gamma   90.00
#
_symmetry.space_group_name_H-M   'P 1'
#
loop_
_entity.id
_entity.type
_entity.pdbx_description
1 polymer ?
#
loop_
_entity_poly.entity_id
_entity_poly.type
_entity_poly.pdbx_seq_one_letter_code
_entity_poly.pdbx_strand_id
1 'polypeptide(L)'
;MLGTMCPIQPNTNFTYHWQPKDQIGSFFYYPSTGMQRAAGAYGLISVHSRDLIPVPFDTPADDFPVLVGDWYTKDHTVLAKNLDAGKGIGRPAGLVINGKNEKDASNPPMYNVEAGKTYRFRVCNVGIKASFNIRIQNHIMKLVEMEGSHTMQNDYDSLDLHIGQCLSFLVTSAAARSSDCQCRRPTSPSRACTHLARFPLPSITCARCCIHNLKEREGSGFSRFLLL
;
A
#
# COMPACT_ATOMS: atom_id res chain seq x y z
N MET A 1 -24.71 -7.56 -4.93
CA MET A 1 -25.14 -8.92 -4.56
C MET A 1 -25.42 -8.92 -3.07
N LEU A 2 -26.63 -9.28 -2.63
CA LEU A 2 -26.87 -9.53 -1.21
C LEU A 2 -26.01 -10.75 -0.85
N GLY A 3 -25.13 -10.60 0.13
CA GLY A 3 -24.18 -11.65 0.51
C GLY A 3 -24.85 -12.82 1.22
N THR A 4 -24.14 -13.44 2.15
CA THR A 4 -24.66 -14.56 2.96
C THR A 4 -25.66 -14.15 4.04
N MET A 5 -25.91 -12.85 4.22
CA MET A 5 -26.81 -12.31 5.26
C MET A 5 -27.53 -11.05 4.81
N CYS A 6 -28.62 -10.73 5.51
CA CYS A 6 -29.27 -9.43 5.40
C CYS A 6 -28.36 -8.30 5.94
N PRO A 7 -28.45 -7.08 5.39
CA PRO A 7 -27.70 -5.94 5.93
C PRO A 7 -28.03 -5.67 7.40
N ILE A 8 -26.99 -5.41 8.20
CA ILE A 8 -27.11 -5.00 9.59
C ILE A 8 -27.88 -3.66 9.63
N GLN A 9 -28.98 -3.63 10.39
CA GLN A 9 -29.84 -2.45 10.45
C GLN A 9 -29.18 -1.33 11.28
N PRO A 10 -29.47 -0.06 10.99
CA PRO A 10 -29.02 1.05 11.81
C PRO A 10 -29.36 0.82 13.30
N ASN A 11 -28.43 1.16 14.19
CA ASN A 11 -28.55 0.98 15.64
C ASN A 11 -28.66 -0.49 16.11
N THR A 12 -28.22 -1.45 15.30
CA THR A 12 -28.10 -2.87 15.70
C THR A 12 -26.66 -3.34 15.58
N ASN A 13 -26.30 -4.35 16.39
CA ASN A 13 -24.97 -4.95 16.40
C ASN A 13 -25.05 -6.39 15.90
N PHE A 14 -24.01 -6.84 15.20
CA PHE A 14 -23.85 -8.22 14.78
C PHE A 14 -22.40 -8.66 14.99
N THR A 15 -22.21 -9.84 15.58
CA THR A 15 -20.88 -10.40 15.84
C THR A 15 -20.57 -11.49 14.82
N TYR A 16 -19.52 -11.29 14.03
CA TYR A 16 -19.02 -12.31 13.11
C TYR A 16 -18.15 -13.31 13.86
N HIS A 17 -18.57 -14.57 13.88
CA HIS A 17 -17.76 -15.68 14.38
C HIS A 17 -17.17 -16.44 13.20
N TRP A 18 -15.85 -16.37 13.03
CA TRP A 18 -15.14 -17.08 11.97
C TRP A 18 -13.79 -17.57 12.50
N GLN A 19 -13.24 -18.59 11.87
CA GLN A 19 -11.92 -19.12 12.20
C GLN A 19 -11.10 -19.21 10.91
N PRO A 20 -9.92 -18.56 10.83
CA PRO A 20 -8.97 -18.79 9.75
C PRO A 20 -8.39 -20.20 9.94
N LYS A 21 -9.03 -21.20 9.32
CA LYS A 21 -8.49 -22.57 9.28
C LYS A 21 -7.53 -22.66 8.10
N ASP A 22 -6.30 -23.03 8.39
CA ASP A 22 -5.25 -23.34 7.41
C ASP A 22 -4.89 -22.21 6.43
N GLN A 23 -5.27 -20.97 6.74
CA GLN A 23 -4.89 -19.79 5.98
C GLN A 23 -3.88 -18.96 6.77
N ILE A 24 -2.76 -18.65 6.15
CA ILE A 24 -1.69 -17.81 6.71
C ILE A 24 -1.34 -16.77 5.65
N GLY A 25 -1.40 -15.49 6.00
CA GLY A 25 -1.04 -14.42 5.09
C GLY A 25 -1.84 -13.15 5.31
N SER A 26 -2.03 -12.40 4.23
CA SER A 26 -2.53 -11.03 4.22
C SER A 26 -3.85 -10.97 3.48
N PHE A 27 -4.88 -10.53 4.19
CA PHE A 27 -6.23 -10.39 3.72
C PHE A 27 -6.75 -8.99 4.07
N PHE A 28 -7.93 -8.66 3.58
CA PHE A 28 -8.63 -7.45 3.99
C PHE A 28 -10.13 -7.73 4.01
N TYR A 29 -10.84 -7.01 4.86
CA TYR A 29 -12.30 -7.03 4.90
C TYR A 29 -12.86 -5.74 4.33
N TYR A 30 -14.06 -5.84 3.78
CA TYR A 30 -14.85 -4.72 3.28
C TYR A 30 -16.33 -5.13 3.30
N PRO A 31 -17.28 -4.18 3.46
CA PRO A 31 -18.69 -4.47 3.33
C PRO A 31 -19.02 -4.74 1.85
N SER A 32 -19.71 -5.85 1.60
CA SER A 32 -20.23 -6.21 0.27
C SER A 32 -21.53 -5.47 -0.07
N THR A 33 -22.06 -4.65 0.84
CA THR A 33 -23.29 -3.89 0.68
C THR A 33 -23.08 -2.66 -0.22
N GLY A 34 -23.73 -2.66 -1.38
CA GLY A 34 -23.70 -1.55 -2.33
C GLY A 34 -22.27 -1.18 -2.73
N MET A 35 -21.97 0.11 -2.73
CA MET A 35 -20.62 0.64 -2.97
C MET A 35 -19.95 1.17 -1.69
N GLN A 36 -20.29 0.64 -0.51
CA GLN A 36 -19.73 1.13 0.77
C GLN A 36 -18.19 1.02 0.86
N ARG A 37 -17.60 0.03 0.17
CA ARG A 37 -16.14 -0.04 -0.01
C ARG A 37 -15.55 1.25 -0.63
N ALA A 38 -16.29 1.91 -1.53
CA ALA A 38 -15.88 3.17 -2.17
C ALA A 38 -15.80 4.32 -1.18
N ALA A 39 -16.62 4.27 -0.15
CA ALA A 39 -16.68 5.27 0.90
C ALA A 39 -15.56 5.11 1.95
N GLY A 40 -14.66 4.14 1.77
CA GLY A 40 -13.54 3.90 2.68
C GLY A 40 -13.77 2.80 3.72
N ALA A 41 -14.87 2.05 3.64
CA ALA A 41 -15.13 0.94 4.55
C ALA A 41 -14.29 -0.28 4.16
N TYR A 42 -13.09 -0.37 4.71
CA TYR A 42 -12.21 -1.54 4.57
C TYR A 42 -11.14 -1.55 5.66
N GLY A 43 -10.51 -2.70 5.88
CA GLY A 43 -9.37 -2.82 6.79
C GLY A 43 -8.56 -4.07 6.52
N LEU A 44 -7.28 -4.06 6.92
CA LEU A 44 -6.38 -5.20 6.76
C LEU A 44 -6.67 -6.27 7.83
N ILE A 45 -6.63 -7.53 7.45
CA ILE A 45 -6.59 -8.69 8.34
C ILE A 45 -5.32 -9.48 8.01
N SER A 46 -4.41 -9.55 8.97
CA SER A 46 -3.19 -10.37 8.85
C SER A 46 -3.36 -11.63 9.70
N VAL A 47 -3.24 -12.80 9.07
CA VAL A 47 -3.20 -14.07 9.77
C VAL A 47 -1.75 -14.54 9.81
N HIS A 48 -1.20 -14.66 11.02
CA HIS A 48 0.19 -15.05 11.23
C HIS A 48 0.30 -16.57 11.40
N SER A 49 1.46 -17.13 10.99
CA SER A 49 1.81 -18.50 11.31
C SER A 49 1.98 -18.66 12.82
N ARG A 50 1.79 -19.89 13.31
CA ARG A 50 2.15 -20.24 14.68
C ARG A 50 3.67 -20.37 14.79
N ASP A 51 4.24 -20.10 15.96
CA ASP A 51 5.69 -20.08 16.19
C ASP A 51 6.45 -21.36 15.76
N LEU A 52 5.77 -22.51 15.74
CA LEU A 52 6.35 -23.81 15.37
C LEU A 52 6.16 -24.19 13.89
N ILE A 53 5.44 -23.39 13.11
CA ILE A 53 5.22 -23.64 11.68
C ILE A 53 6.18 -22.73 10.89
N PRO A 54 7.27 -23.28 10.32
CA PRO A 54 8.24 -22.48 9.60
C PRO A 54 7.61 -21.92 8.33
N VAL A 55 7.81 -20.62 8.11
CA VAL A 55 7.52 -19.96 6.83
C VAL A 55 8.75 -20.07 5.94
N PRO A 56 8.60 -20.11 4.61
CA PRO A 56 9.71 -20.32 3.69
C PRO A 56 10.48 -19.02 3.44
N PHE A 57 10.84 -18.27 4.48
CA PHE A 57 11.68 -17.06 4.45
C PHE A 57 12.10 -16.69 5.88
N ASP A 58 13.19 -15.93 6.02
CA ASP A 58 13.68 -15.49 7.33
C ASP A 58 12.73 -14.47 7.98
N THR A 59 12.67 -14.47 9.31
CA THR A 59 11.83 -13.53 10.07
C THR A 59 12.25 -12.08 9.76
N PRO A 60 11.35 -11.24 9.21
CA PRO A 60 11.64 -9.84 8.94
C PRO A 60 11.77 -9.05 10.25
N ALA A 61 12.42 -7.89 10.19
CA ALA A 61 12.54 -6.99 11.33
C ALA A 61 11.20 -6.38 11.74
N ASP A 62 10.34 -6.07 10.76
CA ASP A 62 8.98 -5.58 10.99
C ASP A 62 8.08 -5.84 9.77
N ASP A 63 6.78 -5.85 10.01
CA ASP A 63 5.70 -6.00 9.02
C ASP A 63 5.01 -4.63 8.81
N PHE A 64 5.04 -4.10 7.58
CA PHE A 64 4.31 -2.89 7.20
C PHE A 64 3.01 -3.22 6.48
N PRO A 65 1.84 -2.90 7.07
CA PRO A 65 0.57 -3.01 6.38
C PRO A 65 0.41 -1.84 5.38
N VAL A 66 0.02 -2.17 4.15
CA VAL A 66 -0.19 -1.19 3.08
C VAL A 66 -1.52 -1.47 2.38
N LEU A 67 -2.51 -0.62 2.64
CA LEU A 67 -3.78 -0.61 1.92
C LEU A 67 -3.71 0.46 0.84
N VAL A 68 -3.84 0.06 -0.42
CA VAL A 68 -3.81 0.95 -1.57
C VAL A 68 -5.17 0.94 -2.25
N GLY A 69 -5.75 2.11 -2.51
CA GLY A 69 -7.05 2.20 -3.16
C GLY A 69 -7.23 3.50 -3.94
N ASP A 70 -8.06 3.44 -4.99
CA ASP A 70 -8.48 4.62 -5.73
C ASP A 70 -9.57 5.39 -4.95
N TRP A 71 -9.48 6.72 -4.98
CA TRP A 71 -10.37 7.61 -4.26
C TRP A 71 -11.28 8.39 -5.21
N TYR A 72 -12.56 8.50 -4.85
CA TYR A 72 -13.55 9.27 -5.59
C TYR A 72 -14.07 10.42 -4.73
N THR A 73 -14.29 11.59 -5.33
CA THR A 73 -14.92 12.74 -4.67
C THR A 73 -16.44 12.63 -4.59
N LYS A 74 -17.04 11.77 -5.42
CA LYS A 74 -18.48 11.52 -5.43
C LYS A 74 -18.83 10.50 -4.34
N ASP A 75 -19.97 10.71 -3.71
CA ASP A 75 -20.50 9.77 -2.73
C ASP A 75 -20.81 8.40 -3.36
N HIS A 76 -20.65 7.34 -2.58
CA HIS A 76 -20.86 5.96 -2.99
C HIS A 76 -22.27 5.69 -3.53
N THR A 77 -23.29 6.40 -3.01
CA THR A 77 -24.67 6.30 -3.50
C THR A 77 -24.82 6.85 -4.93
N VAL A 78 -24.09 7.93 -5.25
CA VAL A 78 -24.07 8.53 -6.58
C VAL A 78 -23.30 7.65 -7.56
N LEU A 79 -22.18 7.06 -7.11
CA LEU A 79 -21.43 6.09 -7.91
C LEU A 79 -22.29 4.88 -8.26
N ALA A 80 -23.04 4.33 -7.29
CA ALA A 80 -23.94 3.21 -7.51
C ALA A 80 -25.04 3.56 -8.53
N LYS A 81 -25.73 4.70 -8.34
CA LYS A 81 -26.76 5.17 -9.29
C LYS A 81 -26.23 5.36 -10.71
N ASN A 82 -24.98 5.82 -10.87
CA ASN A 82 -24.39 5.95 -12.19
C ASN A 82 -24.24 4.58 -12.86
N LEU A 83 -23.72 3.58 -12.13
CA LEU A 83 -23.59 2.22 -12.64
C LEU A 83 -24.95 1.60 -12.99
N ASP A 84 -25.96 1.78 -12.13
CA ASP A 84 -27.32 1.29 -12.36
C ASP A 84 -27.95 1.94 -13.61
N ALA A 85 -27.60 3.19 -13.90
CA ALA A 85 -27.99 3.90 -15.13
C ALA A 85 -27.12 3.55 -16.36
N GLY A 86 -26.22 2.57 -16.25
CA GLY A 86 -25.29 2.17 -17.33
C GLY A 86 -24.15 3.16 -17.59
N LYS A 87 -23.92 4.13 -16.71
CA LYS A 87 -22.82 5.10 -16.80
C LYS A 87 -21.60 4.59 -16.02
N GLY A 88 -20.42 4.76 -16.58
CA GLY A 88 -19.17 4.48 -15.85
C GLY A 88 -18.98 5.40 -14.64
N ILE A 89 -18.27 4.91 -13.62
CA ILE A 89 -17.92 5.67 -12.40
C ILE A 89 -16.90 6.81 -12.64
N GLY A 90 -16.40 6.94 -13.87
CA GLY A 90 -15.42 7.95 -14.25
C GLY A 90 -14.00 7.57 -13.82
N ARG A 91 -13.12 8.56 -13.80
CA ARG A 91 -11.73 8.44 -13.35
C ARG A 91 -11.64 8.80 -11.86
N PRO A 92 -10.87 8.06 -11.05
CA PRO A 92 -10.66 8.43 -9.66
C PRO A 92 -9.94 9.78 -9.52
N ALA A 93 -10.21 10.48 -8.43
CA ALA A 93 -9.62 11.79 -8.12
C ALA A 93 -8.15 11.70 -7.69
N GLY A 94 -7.74 10.53 -7.20
CA GLY A 94 -6.38 10.23 -6.80
C GLY A 94 -6.25 8.85 -6.20
N LEU A 95 -5.05 8.57 -5.74
CA LEU A 95 -4.69 7.34 -5.05
C LEU A 95 -4.49 7.61 -3.57
N VAL A 96 -4.85 6.63 -2.75
CA VAL A 96 -4.71 6.68 -1.31
C VAL A 96 -3.93 5.46 -0.84
N ILE A 97 -2.91 5.70 -0.01
CA ILE A 97 -2.12 4.68 0.67
C ILE A 97 -2.32 4.85 2.17
N ASN A 98 -2.88 3.84 2.84
CA ASN A 98 -3.19 3.89 4.28
C ASN A 98 -3.99 5.13 4.71
N GLY A 99 -4.97 5.54 3.89
CA GLY A 99 -5.80 6.73 4.16
C GLY A 99 -5.12 8.06 3.82
N LYS A 100 -3.85 8.06 3.38
CA LYS A 100 -3.10 9.27 3.01
C LYS A 100 -3.02 9.42 1.50
N ASN A 101 -3.19 10.65 1.02
CA ASN A 101 -3.04 11.01 -0.38
C ASN A 101 -1.73 11.77 -0.58
N GLU A 102 -1.03 11.51 -1.67
CA GLU A 102 0.20 12.21 -2.06
C GLU A 102 -0.01 13.72 -2.23
N LYS A 103 -1.20 14.16 -2.66
CA LYS A 103 -1.54 15.57 -2.82
C LYS A 103 -1.52 16.35 -1.49
N ASP A 104 -1.61 15.66 -0.36
CA ASP A 104 -1.44 16.26 0.95
C ASP A 104 0.04 16.21 1.37
N ALA A 105 0.77 17.24 0.96
CA ALA A 105 2.20 17.40 1.24
C ALA A 105 2.53 17.43 2.75
N SER A 106 1.54 17.65 3.61
CA SER A 106 1.70 17.73 5.06
C SER A 106 1.87 16.34 5.70
N ASN A 107 1.33 15.28 5.07
CA ASN A 107 1.34 13.94 5.64
C ASN A 107 1.48 12.85 4.57
N PRO A 108 2.65 12.75 3.92
CA PRO A 108 2.90 11.70 2.94
C PRO A 108 2.89 10.31 3.59
N PRO A 109 2.53 9.25 2.83
CA PRO A 109 2.65 7.87 3.28
C PRO A 109 4.13 7.46 3.35
N MET A 110 4.74 7.63 4.52
CA MET A 110 6.14 7.31 4.77
C MET A 110 6.30 6.12 5.71
N TYR A 111 7.29 5.28 5.42
CA TYR A 111 7.73 4.18 6.29
C TYR A 111 9.16 4.43 6.76
N ASN A 112 9.39 4.29 8.07
CA ASN A 112 10.71 4.41 8.66
C ASN A 112 11.36 3.04 8.69
N VAL A 113 12.55 2.93 8.09
CA VAL A 113 13.31 1.68 8.03
C VAL A 113 14.72 1.91 8.57
N GLU A 114 15.25 0.94 9.30
CA GLU A 114 16.64 0.95 9.77
C GLU A 114 17.54 0.31 8.72
N ALA A 115 18.68 0.94 8.45
CA ALA A 115 19.63 0.48 7.45
C ALA A 115 20.14 -0.95 7.70
N GLY A 116 20.18 -1.78 6.64
CA GLY A 116 20.65 -3.16 6.69
C GLY A 116 19.63 -4.18 7.21
N LYS A 117 18.45 -3.73 7.67
CA LYS A 117 17.35 -4.63 8.06
C LYS A 117 16.43 -4.94 6.88
N THR A 118 15.85 -6.13 6.93
CA THR A 118 14.84 -6.61 5.97
C THR A 118 13.44 -6.42 6.56
N TYR A 119 12.56 -5.79 5.80
CA TYR A 119 11.19 -5.48 6.17
C TYR A 119 10.22 -6.18 5.23
N ARG A 120 9.03 -6.50 5.74
CA ARG A 120 7.97 -7.13 4.96
C ARG A 120 6.83 -6.16 4.73
N PHE A 121 6.51 -5.90 3.47
CA PHE A 121 5.37 -5.07 3.11
C PHE A 121 4.20 -5.96 2.71
N ARG A 122 3.06 -5.81 3.38
CA ARG A 122 1.80 -6.51 3.07
C ARG A 122 0.89 -5.55 2.33
N VAL A 123 0.86 -5.66 1.01
CA VAL A 123 0.15 -4.71 0.14
C VAL A 123 -1.14 -5.31 -0.39
N CYS A 124 -2.27 -4.66 -0.11
CA CYS A 124 -3.58 -5.06 -0.62
C CYS A 124 -4.22 -3.94 -1.43
N ASN A 125 -4.78 -4.28 -2.59
CA ASN A 125 -5.53 -3.34 -3.41
C ASN A 125 -7.01 -3.36 -3.01
N VAL A 126 -7.38 -2.36 -2.22
CA VAL A 126 -8.74 -2.11 -1.73
C VAL A 126 -9.55 -1.18 -2.64
N GLY A 127 -9.02 -0.82 -3.80
CA GLY A 127 -9.70 0.00 -4.79
C GLY A 127 -10.91 -0.67 -5.44
N ILE A 128 -11.55 0.05 -6.35
CA ILE A 128 -12.78 -0.34 -7.07
C ILE A 128 -12.52 -0.47 -8.56
N LYS A 129 -11.59 0.30 -9.12
CA LYS A 129 -11.36 0.33 -10.57
C LYS A 129 -9.88 0.26 -10.97
N ALA A 130 -9.00 0.85 -10.18
CA ALA A 130 -7.60 0.97 -10.56
C ALA A 130 -6.78 -0.28 -10.19
N SER A 131 -5.96 -0.74 -11.13
CA SER A 131 -4.84 -1.66 -10.86
C SER A 131 -3.55 -0.85 -10.74
N PHE A 132 -2.66 -1.24 -9.85
CA PHE A 132 -1.49 -0.45 -9.48
C PHE A 132 -0.20 -1.19 -9.79
N ASN A 133 0.78 -0.49 -10.37
CA ASN A 133 2.16 -0.97 -10.42
C ASN A 133 2.92 -0.50 -9.19
N ILE A 134 3.35 -1.39 -8.32
CA ILE A 134 4.13 -1.10 -7.11
C ILE A 134 5.62 -1.15 -7.46
N ARG A 135 6.37 -0.14 -7.01
CA ARG A 135 7.82 -0.08 -7.10
C ARG A 135 8.39 0.67 -5.89
N ILE A 136 9.60 0.30 -5.48
CA ILE A 136 10.39 1.06 -4.52
C ILE A 136 11.66 1.51 -5.22
N GLN A 137 11.95 2.80 -5.20
CA GLN A 137 13.14 3.33 -5.86
C GLN A 137 14.40 2.78 -5.20
N ASN A 138 15.34 2.33 -6.03
CA ASN A 138 16.65 1.78 -5.62
C ASN A 138 16.58 0.56 -4.68
N HIS A 139 15.46 -0.18 -4.69
CA HIS A 139 15.31 -1.41 -3.91
C HIS A 139 14.69 -2.51 -4.77
N ILE A 140 15.24 -3.72 -4.65
CA ILE A 140 14.66 -4.93 -5.23
C ILE A 140 13.63 -5.48 -4.24
N MET A 141 12.48 -5.93 -4.75
CA MET A 141 11.41 -6.51 -3.95
C MET A 141 11.39 -8.02 -4.15
N LYS A 142 11.52 -8.78 -3.07
CA LYS A 142 11.42 -10.24 -3.11
C LYS A 142 10.00 -10.69 -2.78
N LEU A 143 9.28 -11.23 -3.75
CA LEU A 143 7.91 -11.70 -3.56
C LEU A 143 7.89 -13.01 -2.75
N VAL A 144 7.15 -13.02 -1.63
CA VAL A 144 7.10 -14.18 -0.71
C VAL A 144 5.67 -14.71 -0.48
N GLU A 145 4.66 -13.93 -0.80
CA GLU A 145 3.26 -14.27 -0.56
C GLU A 145 2.36 -13.63 -1.63
N MET A 146 1.37 -14.38 -2.10
CA MET A 146 0.31 -13.89 -2.96
C MET A 146 -1.01 -14.47 -2.47
N GLU A 147 -1.98 -13.61 -2.14
CA GLU A 147 -3.35 -13.95 -1.73
C GLU A 147 -3.43 -15.01 -0.60
N GLY A 148 -2.53 -14.90 0.40
CA GLY A 148 -2.50 -15.84 1.51
C GLY A 148 -1.84 -17.18 1.21
N SER A 149 -1.12 -17.30 0.10
CA SER A 149 -0.30 -18.46 -0.24
C SER A 149 1.17 -18.07 -0.41
N HIS A 150 2.07 -18.90 0.10
CA HIS A 150 3.50 -18.72 -0.08
C HIS A 150 3.92 -19.09 -1.50
N THR A 151 4.62 -18.18 -2.17
CA THR A 151 5.10 -18.39 -3.54
C THR A 151 6.56 -18.81 -3.54
N MET A 152 7.05 -19.31 -4.69
CA MET A 152 8.50 -19.37 -4.90
C MET A 152 9.08 -17.96 -4.83
N GLN A 153 10.14 -17.80 -4.04
CA GLN A 153 10.77 -16.51 -3.81
C GLN A 153 11.47 -16.03 -5.08
N ASN A 154 10.91 -14.98 -5.70
CA ASN A 154 11.46 -14.36 -6.88
C ASN A 154 11.65 -12.86 -6.65
N ASP A 155 12.71 -12.32 -7.24
CA ASP A 155 13.09 -10.92 -7.13
C ASP A 155 12.50 -10.11 -8.29
N TYR A 156 11.90 -8.96 -7.97
CA TYR A 156 11.22 -8.08 -8.92
C TYR A 156 11.56 -6.61 -8.67
N ASP A 157 11.68 -5.84 -9.75
CA ASP A 157 11.81 -4.38 -9.71
C ASP A 157 10.45 -3.67 -9.58
N SER A 158 9.39 -4.31 -10.05
CA SER A 158 8.02 -3.79 -9.98
C SER A 158 7.01 -4.93 -10.02
N LEU A 159 5.89 -4.76 -9.34
CA LEU A 159 4.81 -5.74 -9.28
C LEU A 159 3.49 -5.07 -9.66
N ASP A 160 2.72 -5.67 -10.55
CA ASP A 160 1.36 -5.22 -10.83
C ASP A 160 0.38 -5.88 -9.84
N LEU A 161 -0.44 -5.06 -9.19
CA LEU A 161 -1.42 -5.47 -8.19
C LEU A 161 -2.83 -5.09 -8.66
N HIS A 162 -3.63 -6.10 -9.00
CA HIS A 162 -5.01 -5.91 -9.42
C HIS A 162 -5.97 -5.77 -8.23
N ILE A 163 -7.18 -5.31 -8.53
CA ILE A 163 -8.22 -5.04 -7.54
C ILE A 163 -8.56 -6.31 -6.77
N GLY A 164 -8.57 -6.20 -5.44
CA GLY A 164 -8.92 -7.30 -4.55
C GLY A 164 -7.80 -8.28 -4.25
N GLN A 165 -6.63 -8.09 -4.86
CA GLN A 165 -5.47 -8.92 -4.57
C GLN A 165 -4.68 -8.38 -3.37
N CYS A 166 -3.96 -9.27 -2.72
CA CYS A 166 -2.96 -8.97 -1.70
C CYS A 166 -1.65 -9.68 -2.04
N LEU A 167 -0.53 -9.01 -1.81
CA LEU A 167 0.80 -9.57 -1.95
C LEU A 167 1.69 -9.15 -0.79
N SER A 168 2.65 -10.01 -0.44
CA SER A 168 3.71 -9.65 0.50
C SER A 168 5.06 -9.78 -0.17
N PHE A 169 5.89 -8.75 -0.01
CA PHE A 169 7.27 -8.78 -0.46
C PHE A 169 8.23 -8.30 0.63
N LEU A 170 9.44 -8.83 0.59
CA LEU A 170 10.55 -8.44 1.45
C LEU A 170 11.40 -7.38 0.76
N VAL A 171 11.83 -6.40 1.53
CA VAL A 171 12.73 -5.34 1.09
C VAL A 171 13.85 -5.23 2.10
N THR A 172 15.08 -5.43 1.64
CA THR A 172 16.27 -5.15 2.44
C THR A 172 16.68 -3.71 2.22
N SER A 173 16.68 -2.91 3.28
CA SER A 173 17.17 -1.54 3.21
C SER A 173 18.68 -1.56 2.95
N ALA A 174 19.13 -0.74 2.00
CA ALA A 174 20.56 -0.58 1.77
C ALA A 174 21.24 -0.11 3.06
N ALA A 175 22.40 -0.71 3.39
CA ALA A 175 23.25 -0.17 4.45
C ALA A 175 23.55 1.30 4.14
N ALA A 176 23.51 2.16 5.15
CA ALA A 176 23.82 3.57 4.99
C ALA A 176 25.26 3.70 4.45
N ARG A 177 25.41 3.86 3.14
CA ARG A 177 26.66 4.36 2.58
C ARG A 177 26.77 5.80 3.06
N SER A 178 27.88 6.13 3.71
CA SER A 178 28.20 7.44 4.29
C SER A 178 28.20 8.61 3.28
N SER A 179 27.75 8.39 2.05
CA SER A 179 27.80 9.34 0.94
C SER A 179 26.44 9.81 0.42
N ASP A 180 25.30 9.35 0.95
CA ASP A 180 23.98 9.68 0.39
C ASP A 180 22.95 10.27 1.38
N CYS A 181 23.45 10.95 2.43
CA CYS A 181 22.68 11.95 3.15
C CYS A 181 22.81 13.29 2.43
N GLN A 182 22.28 13.40 1.21
CA GLN A 182 22.18 14.68 0.54
C GLN A 182 20.81 14.83 -0.10
N CYS A 183 19.96 15.67 0.52
CA CYS A 183 18.87 16.33 -0.17
C CYS A 183 19.45 17.10 -1.36
N ARG A 184 19.59 16.48 -2.53
CA ARG A 184 19.91 17.18 -3.77
C ARG A 184 18.70 18.02 -4.15
N ARG A 185 18.73 19.30 -3.79
CA ARG A 185 17.92 20.32 -4.45
C ARG A 185 18.27 20.29 -5.95
N PRO A 186 17.30 20.44 -6.87
CA PRO A 186 17.60 20.56 -8.29
C PRO A 186 18.49 21.78 -8.52
N THR A 187 19.57 21.54 -9.25
CA THR A 187 20.58 22.51 -9.65
C THR A 187 20.01 23.51 -10.66
N SER A 188 19.74 24.73 -10.22
CA SER A 188 19.97 25.92 -11.03
C SER A 188 20.46 27.08 -10.13
N PRO A 189 21.27 28.01 -10.65
CA PRO A 189 22.30 28.69 -9.87
C PRO A 189 21.89 30.12 -9.52
N SER A 190 21.61 30.40 -8.26
CA SER A 190 21.89 31.73 -7.72
C SER A 190 21.86 31.77 -6.19
N ARG A 191 23.02 32.16 -5.63
CA ARG A 191 23.21 32.95 -4.39
C ARG A 191 23.01 32.23 -3.04
N ALA A 192 24.16 31.86 -2.49
CA ALA A 192 24.66 32.15 -1.14
C ALA A 192 23.71 32.00 0.07
N CYS A 193 24.12 31.15 1.01
CA CYS A 193 24.33 31.60 2.39
C CYS A 193 25.35 30.69 3.10
N THR A 194 26.42 31.33 3.55
CA THR A 194 27.51 30.87 4.41
C THR A 194 27.05 30.76 5.87
N HIS A 195 27.79 30.00 6.68
CA HIS A 195 27.76 29.84 8.15
C HIS A 195 27.05 28.61 8.76
N LEU A 196 27.91 27.65 9.15
CA LEU A 196 27.99 26.95 10.45
C LEU A 196 26.70 26.77 11.27
N ALA A 197 26.25 25.52 11.35
CA ALA A 197 25.63 24.99 12.56
C ALA A 197 26.16 23.57 12.82
N ARG A 198 27.08 23.45 13.80
CA ARG A 198 27.37 22.19 14.50
C ARG A 198 26.14 21.88 15.37
N PHE A 199 25.54 20.71 15.19
CA PHE A 199 24.69 20.09 16.21
C PHE A 199 25.13 18.62 16.39
N PRO A 200 25.48 18.20 17.62
CA PRO A 200 25.76 16.80 17.93
C PRO A 200 24.50 16.11 18.44
N LEU A 201 24.01 15.07 17.75
CA LEU A 201 23.12 14.08 18.35
C LEU A 201 23.50 12.68 17.83
N PRO A 202 23.67 11.68 18.72
CA PRO A 202 24.03 10.32 18.33
C PRO A 202 22.79 9.49 17.94
N SER A 203 23.02 8.47 17.11
CA SER A 203 22.20 7.26 16.90
C SER A 203 20.74 7.45 16.41
N ILE A 204 20.54 7.21 15.12
CA ILE A 204 19.59 6.27 14.48
C ILE A 204 19.58 6.65 12.99
N THR A 205 20.30 5.88 12.17
CA THR A 205 20.22 5.98 10.70
C THR A 205 18.90 5.36 10.22
N CYS A 206 17.81 6.13 10.36
CA CYS A 206 16.53 5.83 9.72
C CYS A 206 16.63 6.22 8.24
N ALA A 207 16.65 5.24 7.35
CA ALA A 207 16.33 5.48 5.95
C ALA A 207 14.80 5.63 5.82
N ARG A 208 14.36 6.58 4.98
CA ARG A 208 12.93 6.77 4.68
C ARG A 208 12.62 6.01 3.42
N CYS A 209 11.71 5.04 3.50
CA CYS A 209 11.23 4.33 2.32
C CYS A 209 9.89 4.97 1.89
N CYS A 210 9.92 5.63 0.73
CA CYS A 210 8.71 6.09 0.05
C CYS A 210 8.36 5.06 -1.02
N ILE A 211 7.11 4.59 -1.02
CA ILE A 211 6.57 3.85 -2.16
C ILE A 211 6.35 4.88 -3.27
N HIS A 212 7.28 4.92 -4.23
CA HIS A 212 7.24 5.84 -5.36
C HIS A 212 6.56 5.18 -6.55
N ASN A 213 5.69 5.94 -7.23
CA ASN A 213 5.08 5.61 -8.52
C ASN A 213 4.15 4.40 -8.52
N LEU A 214 2.92 4.59 -8.00
CA LEU A 214 1.81 3.68 -8.27
C LEU A 214 1.13 4.10 -9.58
N LYS A 215 1.38 3.32 -10.65
CA LYS A 215 0.81 3.59 -11.97
C LYS A 215 -0.54 2.91 -12.11
N GLU A 216 -1.58 3.71 -12.39
CA GLU A 216 -2.90 3.22 -12.78
C GLU A 216 -2.85 2.69 -14.23
N ARG A 217 -3.17 1.41 -14.46
CA ARG A 217 -3.44 0.89 -15.82
C ARG A 217 -4.95 0.79 -16.05
N GLU A 218 -5.48 1.57 -16.99
CA GLU A 218 -6.80 1.35 -17.60
C GLU A 218 -6.64 0.68 -18.97
N GLY A 219 -7.56 -0.23 -19.33
CA GLY A 219 -7.51 -1.13 -20.50
C GLY A 219 -7.57 -0.49 -21.90
N SER A 220 -7.08 0.74 -22.09
CA SER A 220 -6.87 1.32 -23.42
C SER A 220 -5.63 2.21 -23.44
N GLY A 221 -4.48 1.60 -23.74
CA GLY A 221 -3.36 2.21 -24.47
C GLY A 221 -2.65 3.48 -23.96
N PHE A 222 -3.05 4.12 -22.86
CA PHE A 222 -2.41 5.36 -22.40
C PHE A 222 -1.74 5.20 -21.03
N SER A 223 -0.44 4.91 -21.08
CA SER A 223 0.48 5.04 -19.95
C SER A 223 0.72 6.52 -19.62
N ARG A 224 0.15 7.04 -18.54
CA ARG A 224 0.67 8.26 -17.92
C ARG A 224 1.55 7.91 -16.74
N PHE A 225 2.80 8.39 -16.81
CA PHE A 225 3.76 8.38 -15.73
C PHE A 225 3.31 9.41 -14.70
N LEU A 226 3.00 8.98 -13.48
CA LEU A 226 3.14 9.86 -12.33
C LEU A 226 4.60 9.71 -11.93
N LEU A 227 5.37 10.77 -12.17
CA LEU A 227 6.73 10.97 -11.73
C LEU A 227 6.65 11.88 -10.50
N LEU A 228 7.05 11.36 -9.34
CA LEU A 228 7.76 12.16 -8.34
C LEU A 228 9.22 11.69 -8.33
#